data_AF-A0A523WIU1-F1
#
_entry.id   AF-A0A523WIU1-F1
#
_cell.length_a   1.000
_cell.length_b   1.000
_cell.length_c   1.000
_cell.angle_alpha   90.00
_cell.angle_beta   90.00
_cell.angle_gamma   90.00
#
_symmetry.space_group_name_H-M   'P 1'
#
loop_
_entity.id
_entity.type
_entity.pdbx_description
1 polymer ?
#
loop_
_entity_poly.entity_id
_entity_poly.type
_entity_poly.pdbx_seq_one_letter_code
_entity_poly.pdbx_strand_id
1 'polypeptide(L)'
;MFKSRSQRREAEEQKRKQLWGRDFNIVKSGLDEEQVIDFVNELVTQPGAASVTSVGSIIKTAIKGAEQIIDSIKMRARAEAEEEAARIIAQAKQEAAGIGGAPITTVEKEVEDILSVANKTVEEKVEEPTEPQEEVADAEPVAAVEEPLEQRSPQQKETREEAGPVLSKQDRQSLYAGEVELAVGVPVGPNMVAKLYNYLQTTPEIKFVRTSGSWNRGTSITVVLDKPIPLISVISSKIPEAKVIPEQPGIDGFVKGRKGVRRINIVAKES
;
A
#
# COMPACT_ATOMS: atom_id res chain seq x y z
N MET A 1 -88.62 0.07 36.42
CA MET A 1 -88.43 -1.37 36.14
C MET A 1 -87.21 -1.53 35.23
N PHE A 2 -86.29 -2.39 35.69
CA PHE A 2 -85.22 -3.13 35.01
C PHE A 2 -84.28 -2.46 33.99
N LYS A 3 -83.04 -2.31 34.47
CA LYS A 3 -81.78 -2.17 33.72
C LYS A 3 -81.47 -3.49 32.99
N SER A 4 -81.20 -3.43 31.68
CA SER A 4 -80.40 -4.41 30.92
C SER A 4 -79.20 -3.64 30.34
N ARG A 5 -77.92 -3.84 30.65
CA ARG A 5 -77.12 -5.03 31.03
C ARG A 5 -77.22 -6.20 30.04
N SER A 6 -76.67 -5.98 28.85
CA SER A 6 -75.93 -6.97 28.06
C SER A 6 -74.76 -6.22 27.40
N GLN A 7 -73.59 -6.14 28.05
CA GLN A 7 -72.43 -6.99 27.72
C GLN A 7 -72.11 -6.90 26.21
N ARG A 8 -71.37 -5.87 25.76
CA ARG A 8 -69.89 -5.82 25.82
C ARG A 8 -69.25 -7.15 25.36
N ARG A 9 -69.69 -7.68 24.22
CA ARG A 9 -68.89 -8.61 23.43
C ARG A 9 -67.72 -7.82 22.83
N GLU A 10 -66.57 -7.93 23.48
CA GLU A 10 -65.28 -8.25 22.85
C GLU A 10 -65.16 -7.84 21.38
N ALA A 11 -65.04 -6.55 21.13
CA ALA A 11 -64.29 -6.05 19.98
C ALA A 11 -62.82 -5.92 20.42
N GLU A 12 -62.15 -7.05 20.67
CA GLU A 12 -60.71 -7.09 20.42
C GLU A 12 -60.54 -7.16 18.91
N GLU A 13 -60.80 -6.04 18.22
CA GLU A 13 -60.20 -5.83 16.91
C GLU A 13 -58.69 -5.87 17.15
N GLN A 14 -58.12 -7.05 16.94
CA GLN A 14 -56.68 -7.29 16.94
C GLN A 14 -56.08 -6.23 16.03
N LYS A 15 -55.41 -5.24 16.61
CA LYS A 15 -54.83 -4.14 15.86
C LYS A 15 -53.74 -4.74 14.98
N ARG A 16 -54.00 -4.82 13.68
CA ARG A 16 -53.00 -5.26 12.71
C ARG A 16 -52.21 -4.07 12.22
N LYS A 17 -50.93 -4.27 11.97
CA LYS A 17 -50.05 -3.26 11.38
C LYS A 17 -49.31 -3.88 10.22
N GLN A 18 -49.44 -3.27 9.05
CA GLN A 18 -48.68 -3.67 7.89
C GLN A 18 -47.26 -3.13 7.99
N LEU A 19 -46.28 -4.03 7.98
CA LEU A 19 -44.85 -3.71 7.96
C LEU A 19 -44.19 -4.56 6.88
N TRP A 20 -43.38 -3.94 6.02
CA TRP A 20 -42.68 -4.62 4.93
C TRP A 20 -43.59 -5.45 4.01
N GLY A 21 -44.82 -4.98 3.77
CA GLY A 21 -45.79 -5.67 2.92
C GLY A 21 -46.48 -6.88 3.56
N ARG A 22 -46.23 -7.16 4.86
CA ARG A 22 -46.90 -8.23 5.62
C ARG A 22 -47.67 -7.64 6.80
N ASP A 23 -48.79 -8.26 7.15
CA ASP A 23 -49.60 -7.83 8.30
C ASP A 23 -49.15 -8.52 9.57
N PHE A 24 -48.90 -7.75 10.62
CA PHE A 24 -48.54 -8.24 11.95
C PHE A 24 -49.61 -7.91 12.98
N ASN A 25 -49.87 -8.83 13.89
CA ASN A 25 -50.74 -8.61 15.03
C ASN A 25 -50.02 -7.78 16.11
N ILE A 26 -50.72 -6.80 16.69
CA ILE A 26 -50.24 -6.04 17.84
C ILE A 26 -50.83 -6.64 19.11
N VAL A 27 -49.97 -7.22 19.95
CA VAL A 27 -50.25 -7.69 21.29
C VAL A 27 -49.93 -6.61 22.34
N LYS A 28 -50.28 -6.83 23.61
CA LYS A 28 -50.10 -5.85 24.70
C LYS A 28 -48.65 -5.37 24.85
N SER A 29 -47.67 -6.18 24.43
CA SER A 29 -46.23 -5.92 24.48
C SER A 29 -45.64 -5.40 23.16
N GLY A 30 -46.43 -5.18 22.11
CA GLY A 30 -45.93 -4.75 20.80
C GLY A 30 -46.34 -5.69 19.67
N LEU A 31 -45.42 -6.00 18.75
CA LEU A 31 -45.68 -6.99 17.70
C LEU A 31 -45.70 -8.40 18.27
N ASP A 32 -46.51 -9.26 17.68
CA ASP A 32 -46.55 -10.68 18.00
C ASP A 32 -45.19 -11.34 17.69
N GLU A 33 -44.54 -11.87 18.73
CA GLU A 33 -43.18 -12.39 18.66
C GLU A 33 -43.08 -13.63 17.76
N GLU A 34 -44.10 -14.49 17.78
CA GLU A 34 -44.15 -15.70 16.94
C GLU A 34 -44.20 -15.30 15.46
N GLN A 35 -45.01 -14.31 15.10
CA GLN A 35 -45.07 -13.81 13.72
C GLN A 35 -43.77 -13.14 13.24
N VAL A 36 -43.06 -12.45 14.15
CA VAL A 36 -41.77 -11.85 13.83
C VAL A 36 -40.70 -12.93 13.64
N ILE A 37 -40.67 -13.94 14.53
CA ILE A 37 -39.75 -15.08 14.42
C ILE A 37 -39.99 -15.85 13.13
N ASP A 38 -41.25 -16.14 12.78
CA ASP A 38 -41.59 -16.81 11.52
C ASP A 38 -41.16 -16.01 10.30
N PHE A 39 -41.35 -14.68 10.31
CA PHE A 39 -40.90 -13.80 9.23
C PHE A 39 -39.38 -13.77 9.09
N VAL A 40 -38.65 -13.67 10.20
CA VAL A 40 -37.17 -13.70 10.20
C VAL A 40 -36.67 -15.07 9.74
N ASN A 41 -37.29 -16.15 10.21
CA ASN A 41 -36.97 -17.50 9.78
C ASN A 41 -37.27 -17.68 8.29
N GLU A 42 -38.36 -17.13 7.76
CA GLU A 42 -38.65 -17.15 6.33
C GLU A 42 -37.61 -16.38 5.51
N LEU A 43 -37.14 -15.22 6.01
CA LEU A 43 -36.04 -14.46 5.40
C LEU A 43 -34.72 -15.23 5.36
N VAL A 44 -34.39 -15.92 6.45
CA VAL A 44 -33.16 -16.74 6.55
C VAL A 44 -33.29 -18.04 5.75
N THR A 45 -34.50 -18.60 5.68
CA THR A 45 -34.84 -19.85 4.97
C THR A 45 -35.25 -19.61 3.51
N GLN A 46 -35.22 -18.36 3.03
CA GLN A 46 -35.17 -18.05 1.61
C GLN A 46 -33.71 -17.85 1.15
N PRO A 47 -32.85 -18.89 1.06
CA PRO A 47 -31.60 -18.77 0.34
C PRO A 47 -31.92 -18.81 -1.17
N GLY A 48 -32.13 -17.63 -1.76
CA GLY A 48 -31.88 -17.42 -3.18
C GLY A 48 -33.05 -17.63 -4.14
N ALA A 49 -33.94 -16.64 -4.24
CA ALA A 49 -34.74 -16.45 -5.47
C ALA A 49 -34.54 -15.09 -6.16
N ALA A 50 -33.84 -14.11 -5.56
CA ALA A 50 -33.70 -12.80 -6.22
C ALA A 50 -32.36 -12.03 -6.01
N SER A 51 -31.48 -12.38 -5.07
CA SER A 51 -30.28 -11.58 -4.78
C SER A 51 -28.93 -12.23 -5.15
N VAL A 52 -28.84 -13.56 -5.24
CA VAL A 52 -27.56 -14.26 -5.43
C VAL A 52 -27.18 -14.44 -6.91
N THR A 53 -28.17 -14.44 -7.83
CA THR A 53 -27.93 -14.49 -9.28
C THR A 53 -27.32 -13.19 -9.84
N SER A 54 -27.53 -12.06 -9.15
CA SER A 54 -26.98 -10.76 -9.55
C SER A 54 -25.49 -10.63 -9.21
N VAL A 55 -25.07 -11.02 -8.00
CA VAL A 55 -23.67 -10.89 -7.59
C VAL A 55 -22.76 -11.86 -8.36
N GLY A 56 -23.19 -13.13 -8.52
CA GLY A 56 -22.40 -14.12 -9.25
C GLY A 56 -22.19 -13.78 -10.73
N SER A 57 -23.19 -13.15 -11.39
CA SER A 57 -23.06 -12.69 -12.77
C SER A 57 -22.20 -11.43 -12.90
N ILE A 58 -22.26 -10.51 -11.94
CA ILE A 58 -21.37 -9.35 -11.87
C ILE A 58 -19.92 -9.80 -11.69
N ILE A 59 -19.65 -10.73 -10.77
CA ILE A 59 -18.30 -11.26 -10.53
C ILE A 59 -17.76 -11.96 -11.79
N LYS A 60 -18.56 -12.81 -12.44
CA LYS A 60 -18.15 -13.47 -13.69
C LYS A 60 -17.85 -12.47 -14.81
N THR A 61 -18.64 -11.41 -14.94
CA THR A 61 -18.40 -10.35 -15.92
C THR A 61 -17.14 -9.56 -15.59
N ALA A 62 -16.90 -9.26 -14.31
CA ALA A 62 -15.71 -8.56 -13.84
C ALA A 62 -14.42 -9.37 -14.10
N ILE A 63 -14.45 -10.69 -13.86
CA ILE A 63 -13.31 -11.59 -14.15
C ILE A 63 -12.98 -11.57 -15.64
N LYS A 64 -13.99 -11.75 -16.52
CA LYS A 64 -13.78 -11.67 -17.98
C LYS A 64 -13.26 -10.30 -18.43
N GLY A 65 -13.75 -9.22 -17.82
CA GLY A 65 -13.26 -7.87 -18.10
C GLY A 65 -11.79 -7.70 -17.71
N ALA A 66 -11.37 -8.26 -16.57
CA ALA A 66 -9.98 -8.24 -16.13
C ALA A 66 -9.06 -9.02 -17.08
N GLU A 67 -9.47 -10.21 -17.52
CA GLU A 67 -8.72 -11.02 -18.51
C GLU A 67 -8.51 -10.23 -19.82
N GLN A 68 -9.56 -9.59 -20.33
CA GLN A 68 -9.47 -8.77 -21.54
C GLN A 68 -8.53 -7.56 -21.38
N ILE A 69 -8.50 -6.95 -20.20
CA ILE A 69 -7.56 -5.86 -19.89
C ILE A 69 -6.13 -6.38 -19.90
N ILE A 70 -5.87 -7.53 -19.28
CA ILE A 70 -4.54 -8.16 -19.24
C ILE A 70 -4.04 -8.44 -20.66
N ASP A 71 -4.88 -9.04 -21.51
CA ASP A 71 -4.53 -9.31 -22.91
C ASP A 71 -4.24 -8.03 -23.69
N SER A 72 -5.03 -6.97 -23.47
CA SER A 72 -4.82 -5.67 -24.13
C SER A 72 -3.50 -4.99 -23.69
N ILE A 73 -3.14 -5.10 -22.41
CA ILE A 73 -1.88 -4.56 -21.88
C ILE A 73 -0.71 -5.36 -22.45
N LYS A 74 -0.80 -6.70 -22.49
CA LYS A 74 0.23 -7.58 -23.06
C LYS A 74 0.48 -7.27 -24.53
N MET A 75 -0.59 -7.09 -25.32
CA MET A 75 -0.46 -6.73 -26.73
C MET A 75 0.18 -5.35 -26.92
N ARG A 76 -0.24 -4.35 -26.14
CA ARG A 76 0.35 -3.00 -26.23
C ARG A 76 1.82 -3.00 -25.83
N ALA A 77 2.17 -3.63 -24.71
CA ALA A 77 3.55 -3.73 -24.25
C ALA A 77 4.46 -4.41 -25.28
N ARG A 78 3.95 -5.46 -25.95
CA ARG A 78 4.69 -6.11 -27.04
C ARG A 78 4.89 -5.18 -28.24
N ALA A 79 3.83 -4.49 -28.68
CA ALA A 79 3.92 -3.57 -29.82
C ALA A 79 4.89 -2.40 -29.54
N GLU A 80 4.83 -1.81 -28.34
CA GLU A 80 5.73 -0.73 -27.92
C GLU A 80 7.20 -1.23 -27.85
N ALA A 81 7.42 -2.45 -27.33
CA ALA A 81 8.76 -3.03 -27.30
C ALA A 81 9.32 -3.32 -28.71
N GLU A 82 8.49 -3.83 -29.62
CA GLU A 82 8.87 -4.06 -31.03
C GLU A 82 9.19 -2.73 -31.75
N GLU A 83 8.41 -1.67 -31.51
CA GLU A 83 8.63 -0.34 -32.08
C GLU A 83 9.92 0.31 -31.55
N GLU A 84 10.17 0.25 -30.24
CA GLU A 84 11.41 0.78 -29.66
C GLU A 84 12.64 -0.01 -30.15
N ALA A 85 12.55 -1.34 -30.23
CA ALA A 85 13.64 -2.16 -30.76
C ALA A 85 13.95 -1.80 -32.22
N ALA A 86 12.92 -1.65 -33.06
CA ALA A 86 13.09 -1.22 -34.45
C ALA A 86 13.73 0.17 -34.54
N ARG A 87 13.35 1.11 -33.67
CA ARG A 87 13.93 2.45 -33.61
C ARG A 87 15.41 2.43 -33.24
N ILE A 88 15.79 1.63 -32.23
CA ILE A 88 17.19 1.48 -31.81
C ILE A 88 18.02 0.87 -32.95
N ILE A 89 17.52 -0.18 -33.61
CA ILE A 89 18.20 -0.81 -34.75
C ILE A 89 18.38 0.19 -35.90
N ALA A 90 17.34 0.97 -36.22
CA ALA A 90 17.40 1.98 -37.28
C ALA A 90 18.43 3.08 -36.96
N GLN A 91 18.44 3.57 -35.71
CA GLN A 91 19.42 4.57 -35.27
C GLN A 91 20.84 4.02 -35.31
N ALA A 92 21.07 2.80 -34.81
CA ALA A 92 22.39 2.16 -34.85
C ALA A 92 22.88 1.96 -36.30
N LYS A 93 21.99 1.57 -37.22
CA LYS A 93 22.32 1.47 -38.66
C LYS A 93 22.69 2.81 -39.27
N GLN A 94 21.99 3.89 -38.91
CA GLN A 94 22.29 5.24 -39.39
C GLN A 94 23.64 5.76 -38.86
N GLU A 95 23.92 5.57 -37.57
CA GLU A 95 25.20 5.95 -36.96
C GLU A 95 26.37 5.15 -37.57
N ALA A 96 26.19 3.85 -37.79
CA ALA A 96 27.20 3.00 -38.41
C ALA A 96 27.48 3.39 -39.88
N ALA A 97 26.48 3.88 -40.63
CA ALA A 97 26.68 4.36 -42.00
C ALA A 97 27.46 5.69 -42.06
N GLY A 98 27.39 6.52 -41.01
CA GLY A 98 28.12 7.79 -40.91
C GLY A 98 29.60 7.63 -40.58
N ILE A 99 29.99 6.50 -39.98
CA ILE A 99 31.36 6.18 -39.62
C ILE A 99 31.89 5.21 -40.68
N GLY A 100 32.49 5.74 -41.76
CA GLY A 100 32.81 4.99 -42.97
C GLY A 100 33.43 3.59 -42.76
N GLY A 101 32.71 2.57 -43.22
CA GLY A 101 33.25 1.37 -43.88
C GLY A 101 33.84 0.25 -43.02
N ALA A 102 33.00 -0.58 -42.40
CA ALA A 102 33.30 -2.00 -42.16
C ALA A 102 32.00 -2.85 -42.13
N PRO A 103 31.98 -4.08 -42.67
CA PRO A 103 30.75 -4.84 -42.88
C PRO A 103 30.17 -5.39 -41.56
N ILE A 104 28.90 -5.07 -41.35
CA ILE A 104 28.03 -5.45 -40.23
C ILE A 104 27.41 -6.81 -40.56
N THR A 105 28.07 -7.92 -40.27
CA THR A 105 27.47 -9.27 -40.37
C THR A 105 27.37 -9.99 -39.02
N THR A 106 27.93 -9.41 -37.96
CA THR A 106 27.98 -10.00 -36.61
C THR A 106 26.85 -9.55 -35.69
N VAL A 107 26.29 -8.35 -35.88
CA VAL A 107 25.25 -7.81 -34.97
C VAL A 107 23.87 -8.44 -35.24
N GLU A 108 23.57 -8.83 -36.49
CA GLU A 108 22.25 -9.40 -36.82
C GLU A 108 22.05 -10.81 -36.22
N LYS A 109 23.12 -11.58 -35.96
CA LYS A 109 23.03 -12.90 -35.29
C LYS A 109 22.83 -12.81 -33.78
N GLU A 110 23.46 -11.84 -33.11
CA GLU A 110 23.32 -11.72 -31.64
C GLU A 110 21.93 -11.21 -31.22
N VAL A 111 21.26 -10.39 -32.04
CA VAL A 111 19.90 -9.90 -31.74
C VAL A 111 18.86 -11.02 -31.87
N GLU A 112 19.04 -11.95 -32.81
CA GLU A 112 18.15 -13.11 -33.02
C GLU A 112 18.23 -14.11 -31.84
N ASP A 113 19.44 -14.33 -31.29
CA ASP A 113 19.65 -15.19 -30.13
C ASP A 113 19.05 -14.58 -28.84
N ILE A 114 19.10 -13.26 -28.66
CA ILE A 114 18.53 -12.58 -27.47
C ILE A 114 16.98 -12.57 -27.52
N LEU A 115 16.38 -12.40 -28.69
CA LEU A 115 14.92 -12.47 -28.88
C LEU A 115 14.34 -13.85 -28.58
N SER A 116 15.10 -14.92 -28.84
CA SER A 116 14.69 -16.30 -28.56
C SER A 116 14.72 -16.64 -27.07
N VAL A 117 15.67 -16.07 -26.30
CA VAL A 117 15.77 -16.28 -24.85
C VAL A 117 14.69 -15.49 -24.07
N ALA A 118 14.34 -14.29 -24.54
CA ALA A 118 13.32 -13.46 -23.90
C ALA A 118 11.90 -14.06 -23.98
N ASN A 119 11.53 -14.67 -25.12
CA ASN A 119 10.22 -15.33 -25.26
C ASN A 119 10.07 -16.57 -24.36
N LYS A 120 11.17 -17.26 -24.04
CA LYS A 120 11.15 -18.45 -23.17
C LYS A 120 11.04 -18.10 -21.67
N THR A 121 11.54 -16.93 -21.27
CA THR A 121 11.59 -16.52 -19.85
C THR A 121 10.24 -15.99 -19.32
N VAL A 122 9.29 -15.68 -20.21
CA VAL A 122 7.96 -15.16 -19.84
C VAL A 122 6.96 -16.29 -19.50
N GLU A 123 7.21 -17.54 -19.92
CA GLU A 123 6.31 -18.67 -19.62
C GLU A 123 6.62 -19.40 -18.30
N GLU A 124 7.84 -19.30 -17.74
CA GLU A 124 8.29 -20.22 -16.67
C GLU A 124 8.12 -19.68 -15.23
N LYS A 125 7.74 -18.41 -15.03
CA LYS A 125 7.78 -17.78 -13.69
C LYS A 125 6.42 -17.59 -12.99
N VAL A 126 5.42 -18.41 -13.32
CA VAL A 126 4.04 -18.31 -12.78
C VAL A 126 3.59 -19.56 -12.00
N GLU A 127 4.51 -20.46 -11.62
CA GLU A 127 4.17 -21.59 -10.74
C GLU A 127 5.15 -21.71 -9.56
N GLU A 128 4.94 -20.96 -8.48
CA GLU A 128 5.22 -21.47 -7.13
C GLU A 128 4.57 -20.60 -6.04
N PRO A 129 3.53 -21.08 -5.32
CA PRO A 129 3.09 -20.54 -4.06
C PRO A 129 3.75 -21.33 -2.91
N THR A 130 4.73 -20.74 -2.25
CA THR A 130 5.32 -21.31 -1.02
C THR A 130 4.42 -21.00 0.17
N GLU A 131 3.88 -22.05 0.80
CA GLU A 131 3.17 -21.99 2.08
C GLU A 131 4.09 -21.50 3.22
N PRO A 132 3.58 -20.73 4.20
CA PRO A 132 4.33 -20.37 5.39
C PRO A 132 4.17 -21.44 6.50
N GLN A 133 5.28 -22.07 6.87
CA GLN A 133 5.38 -22.89 8.08
C GLN A 133 5.47 -22.03 9.34
N GLU A 134 4.79 -22.53 10.37
CA GLU A 134 4.83 -22.12 11.77
C GLU A 134 6.20 -22.30 12.44
N GLU A 135 6.41 -21.52 13.50
CA GLU A 135 7.07 -21.84 14.78
C GLU A 135 8.07 -20.75 15.19
N VAL A 136 7.76 -20.06 16.30
CA VAL A 136 8.71 -19.94 17.41
C VAL A 136 7.95 -19.69 18.71
N ALA A 137 8.16 -20.62 19.63
CA ALA A 137 7.78 -20.59 21.03
C ALA A 137 8.66 -19.62 21.85
N ASP A 138 8.08 -19.22 22.99
CA ASP A 138 8.71 -18.93 24.29
C ASP A 138 9.99 -18.09 24.39
N ALA A 139 9.87 -16.91 25.03
CA ALA A 139 10.45 -16.66 26.36
C ALA A 139 10.23 -15.20 26.81
N GLU A 140 9.40 -15.03 27.85
CA GLU A 140 9.55 -13.98 28.88
C GLU A 140 10.55 -14.49 29.95
N PRO A 141 10.88 -13.76 31.04
CA PRO A 141 10.97 -12.30 31.26
C PRO A 141 12.27 -11.93 32.03
N VAL A 142 12.71 -10.66 32.06
CA VAL A 142 13.44 -10.17 33.24
C VAL A 142 13.48 -8.64 33.40
N ALA A 143 13.07 -8.26 34.62
CA ALA A 143 13.65 -7.23 35.49
C ALA A 143 13.45 -5.75 35.18
N ALA A 144 12.50 -5.20 35.94
CA ALA A 144 12.43 -3.83 36.39
C ALA A 144 13.72 -3.35 37.07
N VAL A 145 14.13 -2.11 36.78
CA VAL A 145 14.72 -1.19 37.76
C VAL A 145 14.25 0.23 37.40
N GLU A 146 13.62 0.85 38.41
CA GLU A 146 13.13 2.23 38.47
C GLU A 146 14.27 3.27 38.49
N GLU A 147 14.06 4.40 37.77
CA GLU A 147 14.20 5.83 38.17
C GLU A 147 15.31 6.36 39.13
N PRO A 148 15.53 7.69 39.33
CA PRO A 148 15.19 8.90 38.53
C PRO A 148 16.27 10.05 38.55
N LEU A 149 16.06 11.10 37.71
CA LEU A 149 16.50 12.54 37.85
C LEU A 149 18.03 12.82 37.85
N GLU A 150 18.64 13.94 37.41
CA GLU A 150 18.22 15.29 37.03
C GLU A 150 19.42 16.05 36.40
N GLN A 151 19.13 17.08 35.59
CA GLN A 151 19.82 18.39 35.50
C GLN A 151 21.30 18.51 35.08
N ARG A 152 21.55 19.12 33.90
CA ARG A 152 22.08 20.50 33.73
C ARG A 152 22.65 20.73 32.32
N SER A 153 22.02 21.65 31.59
CA SER A 153 22.68 22.53 30.61
C SER A 153 23.33 23.72 31.35
N PRO A 154 23.98 24.71 30.71
CA PRO A 154 24.52 24.82 29.34
C PRO A 154 25.95 25.43 29.29
N GLN A 155 26.71 25.26 28.19
CA GLN A 155 27.57 26.35 27.66
C GLN A 155 28.21 26.01 26.30
N GLN A 156 27.62 26.63 25.27
CA GLN A 156 28.20 27.32 24.11
C GLN A 156 29.73 27.28 23.91
N LYS A 157 30.15 26.86 22.71
CA LYS A 157 31.22 27.56 21.97
C LYS A 157 31.06 27.35 20.46
N GLU A 158 30.78 28.45 19.77
CA GLU A 158 30.91 28.56 18.32
C GLU A 158 32.36 28.34 17.91
N THR A 159 32.59 27.48 16.92
CA THR A 159 33.69 27.67 15.98
C THR A 159 33.21 27.22 14.61
N ARG A 160 33.20 28.20 13.71
CA ARG A 160 32.88 28.13 12.29
C ARG A 160 34.02 27.41 11.58
N GLU A 161 33.75 26.22 11.04
CA GLU A 161 34.52 25.60 9.97
C GLU A 161 33.55 24.85 9.05
N GLU A 162 33.81 24.93 7.75
CA GLU A 162 33.05 24.27 6.69
C GLU A 162 32.83 22.79 7.03
N ALA A 163 31.57 22.38 7.19
CA ALA A 163 31.24 20.99 7.41
C ALA A 163 29.92 20.68 6.72
N GLY A 164 29.93 19.70 5.82
CA GLY A 164 28.72 19.04 5.35
C GLY A 164 27.87 18.58 6.54
N PRO A 165 26.57 18.33 6.36
CA PRO A 165 25.66 18.07 7.47
C PRO A 165 26.11 16.85 8.26
N VAL A 166 26.77 17.11 9.40
CA VAL A 166 27.12 16.12 10.41
C VAL A 166 25.84 15.85 11.18
N LEU A 167 25.29 14.65 11.03
CA LEU A 167 24.18 14.16 11.84
C LEU A 167 24.52 14.35 13.31
N SER A 168 23.82 15.25 13.98
CA SER A 168 23.93 15.38 15.44
C SER A 168 23.43 14.08 16.06
N LYS A 169 24.11 13.55 17.09
CA LYS A 169 23.73 12.29 17.75
C LYS A 169 22.25 12.28 18.20
N GLN A 170 21.71 13.46 18.48
CA GLN A 170 20.33 13.70 18.88
C GLN A 170 19.33 13.39 17.75
N ASP A 171 19.67 13.64 16.49
CA ASP A 171 18.79 13.37 15.34
C ASP A 171 18.60 11.88 15.06
N ARG A 172 19.59 11.05 15.41
CA ARG A 172 19.50 9.60 15.25
C ARG A 172 18.47 8.97 16.19
N GLN A 173 18.17 9.64 17.30
CA GLN A 173 17.20 9.18 18.31
C GLN A 173 15.84 9.88 18.18
N SER A 174 15.68 10.77 17.21
CA SER A 174 14.40 11.43 16.96
C SER A 174 13.33 10.41 16.60
N LEU A 175 12.26 10.37 17.40
CA LEU A 175 11.07 9.58 17.12
C LEU A 175 10.21 10.31 16.09
N TYR A 176 9.85 9.60 15.03
CA TYR A 176 8.96 10.07 13.97
C TYR A 176 7.59 9.42 14.14
N ALA A 177 6.53 10.22 14.01
CA ALA A 177 5.14 9.77 14.07
C ALA A 177 4.33 10.52 13.02
N GLY A 178 3.23 9.92 12.55
CA GLY A 178 2.35 10.51 11.54
C GLY A 178 2.93 10.43 10.13
N GLU A 179 2.61 11.42 9.29
CA GLU A 179 3.03 11.45 7.88
C GLU A 179 4.49 11.92 7.75
N VAL A 180 5.30 11.10 7.07
CA VAL A 180 6.72 11.33 6.81
C VAL A 180 6.99 11.17 5.32
N GLU A 181 7.72 12.10 4.75
CA GLU A 181 8.19 12.03 3.36
C GLU A 181 9.67 11.60 3.32
N LEU A 182 9.93 10.49 2.66
CA LEU A 182 11.26 9.96 2.39
C LEU A 182 11.68 10.37 0.98
N ALA A 183 12.58 11.33 0.87
CA ALA A 183 13.13 11.79 -0.41
C ALA A 183 14.42 11.04 -0.72
N VAL A 184 14.37 10.17 -1.72
CA VAL A 184 15.52 9.44 -2.25
C VAL A 184 16.20 10.31 -3.31
N GLY A 185 17.44 10.72 -3.03
CA GLY A 185 18.24 11.58 -3.92
C GLY A 185 18.73 10.87 -5.18
N VAL A 186 19.46 11.58 -6.04
CA VAL A 186 20.10 11.04 -7.25
C VAL A 186 21.60 11.35 -7.17
N PRO A 187 22.51 10.42 -7.52
CA PRO A 187 22.27 9.04 -7.95
C PRO A 187 22.06 8.07 -6.78
N VAL A 188 21.17 7.10 -6.96
CA VAL A 188 20.95 6.00 -6.01
C VAL A 188 20.91 4.67 -6.73
N GLY A 189 21.59 3.67 -6.16
CA GLY A 189 21.61 2.33 -6.73
C GLY A 189 20.24 1.63 -6.61
N PRO A 190 19.82 0.84 -7.61
CA PRO A 190 18.53 0.14 -7.58
C PRO A 190 18.41 -0.82 -6.38
N ASN A 191 19.52 -1.45 -5.96
CA ASN A 191 19.57 -2.32 -4.80
C ASN A 191 19.22 -1.58 -3.50
N MET A 192 19.70 -0.36 -3.34
CA MET A 192 19.43 0.47 -2.16
C MET A 192 17.93 0.81 -2.06
N VAL A 193 17.31 1.14 -3.20
CA VAL A 193 15.88 1.43 -3.31
C VAL A 193 15.05 0.18 -3.02
N ALA A 194 15.42 -0.98 -3.58
CA ALA A 194 14.73 -2.24 -3.31
C ALA A 194 14.76 -2.62 -1.82
N LYS A 195 15.91 -2.47 -1.15
CA LYS A 195 16.04 -2.69 0.30
C LYS A 195 15.13 -1.74 1.10
N LEU A 196 15.05 -0.47 0.70
CA LEU A 196 14.16 0.50 1.31
C LEU A 196 12.69 0.09 1.17
N TYR A 197 12.26 -0.26 -0.04
CA TYR A 197 10.88 -0.71 -0.28
C TYR A 197 10.52 -1.95 0.53
N ASN A 198 11.39 -2.95 0.52
CA ASN A 198 11.17 -4.19 1.27
C ASN A 198 11.03 -3.89 2.77
N TYR A 199 11.91 -3.06 3.33
CA TYR A 199 11.80 -2.64 4.73
C TYR A 199 10.46 -1.92 5.03
N LEU A 200 10.07 -0.97 4.18
CA LEU A 200 8.81 -0.23 4.38
C LEU A 200 7.57 -1.12 4.26
N GLN A 201 7.61 -2.16 3.42
CA GLN A 201 6.49 -3.09 3.23
C GLN A 201 6.40 -4.18 4.32
N THR A 202 7.54 -4.60 4.87
CA THR A 202 7.61 -5.66 5.90
C THR A 202 7.40 -5.14 7.31
N THR A 203 7.44 -3.82 7.52
CA THR A 203 7.26 -3.20 8.84
C THR A 203 5.79 -2.82 9.05
N PRO A 204 5.02 -3.55 9.91
CA PRO A 204 3.58 -3.37 10.01
C PRO A 204 3.17 -1.99 10.57
N GLU A 205 4.06 -1.31 11.28
CA GLU A 205 3.81 0.04 11.81
C GLU A 205 3.93 1.14 10.75
N ILE A 206 4.40 0.82 9.54
CA ILE A 206 4.61 1.74 8.44
C ILE A 206 3.57 1.48 7.35
N LYS A 207 2.70 2.46 7.11
CA LYS A 207 1.72 2.41 6.02
C LYS A 207 2.23 3.18 4.82
N PHE A 208 2.34 2.49 3.70
CA PHE A 208 2.70 3.12 2.44
C PHE A 208 1.52 3.92 1.91
N VAL A 209 1.71 5.23 1.66
CA VAL A 209 0.67 6.10 1.12
C VAL A 209 0.81 6.24 -0.38
N ARG A 210 1.99 6.66 -0.85
CA ARG A 210 2.26 6.89 -2.27
C ARG A 210 3.76 6.99 -2.52
N THR A 211 4.12 6.74 -3.76
CA THR A 211 5.40 7.15 -4.32
C THR A 211 5.17 8.13 -5.47
N SER A 212 6.01 9.14 -5.54
CA SER A 212 6.06 10.09 -6.64
C SER A 212 7.49 10.31 -7.11
N GLY A 213 7.68 10.61 -8.39
CA GLY A 213 8.99 10.88 -8.96
C GLY A 213 9.49 9.73 -9.85
N SER A 214 10.79 9.76 -10.15
CA SER A 214 11.46 8.79 -11.01
C SER A 214 12.84 8.50 -10.44
N TRP A 215 13.34 7.28 -10.60
CA TRP A 215 14.66 6.89 -10.10
C TRP A 215 15.79 7.81 -10.59
N ASN A 216 15.62 8.40 -11.78
CA ASN A 216 16.64 9.23 -12.44
C ASN A 216 16.55 10.71 -12.04
N ARG A 217 15.44 11.12 -11.41
CA ARG A 217 15.13 12.54 -11.08
C ARG A 217 14.84 12.75 -9.60
N GLY A 218 14.93 11.70 -8.79
CA GLY A 218 14.58 11.70 -7.39
C GLY A 218 13.21 11.07 -7.17
N THR A 219 13.11 10.28 -6.11
CA THR A 219 11.89 9.55 -5.74
C THR A 219 11.46 9.99 -4.35
N SER A 220 10.26 10.53 -4.20
CA SER A 220 9.66 10.82 -2.90
C SER A 220 8.66 9.74 -2.54
N ILE A 221 8.85 9.10 -1.40
CA ILE A 221 7.96 8.07 -0.84
C ILE A 221 7.27 8.68 0.38
N THR A 222 5.95 8.75 0.38
CA THR A 222 5.17 9.20 1.53
C THR A 222 4.70 7.98 2.32
N VAL A 223 5.01 7.97 3.62
CA VAL A 223 4.58 6.92 4.55
C VAL A 223 3.87 7.53 5.76
N VAL A 224 2.99 6.77 6.38
CA VAL A 224 2.33 7.12 7.64
C VAL A 224 2.76 6.13 8.71
N LEU A 225 3.25 6.65 9.82
CA LEU A 225 3.70 5.87 10.97
C LEU A 225 2.60 5.83 12.02
N ASP A 226 2.11 4.63 12.33
CA ASP A 226 1.07 4.43 13.35
C ASP A 226 1.62 4.62 14.78
N LYS A 227 2.91 4.30 14.98
CA LYS A 227 3.62 4.45 16.26
C LYS A 227 4.88 5.32 16.09
N PRO A 228 5.33 6.02 17.14
CA PRO A 228 6.60 6.74 17.10
C PRO A 228 7.78 5.79 16.91
N ILE A 229 8.53 5.93 15.81
CA ILE A 229 9.66 5.04 15.46
C ILE A 229 10.92 5.88 15.21
N PRO A 230 12.12 5.43 15.65
CA PRO A 230 13.39 6.08 15.33
C PRO A 230 13.80 5.80 13.87
N LEU A 231 13.03 6.32 12.92
CA LEU A 231 13.08 5.94 11.51
C LEU A 231 14.47 6.10 10.89
N ILE A 232 15.20 7.15 11.27
CA ILE A 232 16.59 7.37 10.82
C ILE A 232 17.51 6.24 11.27
N SER A 233 17.44 5.84 12.54
CA SER A 233 18.28 4.78 13.08
C SER A 233 17.98 3.44 12.41
N VAL A 234 16.69 3.14 12.21
CA VAL A 234 16.30 1.85 11.62
C VAL A 234 16.67 1.77 10.15
N ILE A 235 16.39 2.81 9.36
CA ILE A 235 16.78 2.86 7.94
C ILE A 235 18.31 2.78 7.80
N SER A 236 19.07 3.52 8.61
CA SER A 236 20.54 3.47 8.58
C SER A 236 21.08 2.07 8.95
N SER A 237 20.39 1.33 9.81
CA SER A 237 20.78 -0.03 10.19
C SER A 237 20.48 -1.05 9.09
N LYS A 238 19.38 -0.90 8.35
CA LYS A 238 18.98 -1.84 7.29
C LYS A 238 19.66 -1.55 5.96
N ILE A 239 20.04 -0.30 5.73
CA ILE A 239 20.61 0.17 4.47
C ILE A 239 21.91 0.91 4.78
N PRO A 240 23.01 0.19 5.08
CA PRO A 240 24.28 0.81 5.47
C PRO A 240 24.94 1.63 4.35
N GLU A 241 24.55 1.36 3.09
CA GLU A 241 24.95 2.09 1.89
C GLU A 241 24.30 3.48 1.80
N ALA A 242 23.25 3.75 2.59
CA ALA A 242 22.52 5.01 2.57
C ALA A 242 22.98 5.96 3.67
N LYS A 243 23.15 7.23 3.32
CA LYS A 243 23.24 8.34 4.27
C LYS A 243 21.85 8.96 4.43
N VAL A 244 21.30 8.84 5.62
CA VAL A 244 19.97 9.37 5.97
C VAL A 244 20.13 10.72 6.66
N ILE A 245 19.57 11.78 6.10
CA ILE A 245 19.70 13.16 6.56
C ILE A 245 18.30 13.70 6.90
N PRO A 246 18.02 14.06 8.17
CA PRO A 246 16.77 14.74 8.51
C PRO A 246 16.72 16.11 7.82
N GLU A 247 15.62 16.41 7.15
CA GLU A 247 15.34 17.77 6.70
C GLU A 247 14.58 18.47 7.83
N GLN A 248 15.22 19.44 8.48
CA GLN A 248 14.52 20.26 9.45
C GLN A 248 13.42 21.03 8.71
N PRO A 249 12.21 21.18 9.30
CA PRO A 249 11.17 22.00 8.72
C PRO A 249 11.63 23.46 8.76
N GLY A 250 12.34 23.89 7.70
CA GLY A 250 12.71 25.27 7.51
C GLY A 250 11.44 26.10 7.32
N ILE A 251 11.48 27.34 7.78
CA ILE A 251 10.42 28.35 7.56
C ILE A 251 10.12 28.50 6.04
N ASP A 252 11.04 28.09 5.17
CA ASP A 252 10.91 28.11 3.71
C ASP A 252 10.78 26.72 3.05
N GLY A 253 10.82 25.62 3.82
CA GLY A 253 10.71 24.24 3.35
C GLY A 253 9.27 23.77 3.10
N PHE A 254 8.35 24.71 2.88
CA PHE A 254 6.97 24.38 2.55
C PHE A 254 6.91 23.77 1.16
N VAL A 255 6.87 22.44 1.09
CA VAL A 255 6.25 21.77 -0.05
C VAL A 255 4.84 22.37 -0.17
N LYS A 256 4.61 23.16 -1.23
CA LYS A 256 3.35 23.89 -1.49
C LYS A 256 2.16 22.96 -1.23
N GLY A 257 1.51 23.11 -0.08
CA GLY A 257 0.25 22.42 0.24
C GLY A 257 0.26 21.44 1.43
N ARG A 258 1.39 21.11 2.07
CA ARG A 258 1.39 20.18 3.23
C ARG A 258 2.13 20.76 4.44
N LYS A 259 1.43 21.58 5.23
CA LYS A 259 1.96 22.05 6.53
C LYS A 259 2.08 20.85 7.48
N GLY A 260 3.28 20.58 7.98
CA GLY A 260 3.51 19.63 9.08
C GLY A 260 4.07 18.25 8.70
N VAL A 261 4.29 17.96 7.41
CA VAL A 261 4.94 16.69 7.01
C VAL A 261 6.44 16.81 7.26
N ARG A 262 7.00 15.86 8.01
CA ARG A 262 8.45 15.79 8.24
C ARG A 262 9.11 15.14 7.04
N ARG A 263 10.25 15.66 6.60
CA ARG A 263 11.00 15.15 5.45
C ARG A 263 12.34 14.57 5.86
N ILE A 264 12.71 13.46 5.26
CA ILE A 264 14.00 12.77 5.46
C ILE A 264 14.61 12.52 4.09
N ASN A 265 15.82 12.99 3.88
CA ASN A 265 16.59 12.76 2.66
C ASN A 265 17.43 11.48 2.80
N ILE A 266 17.40 10.63 1.78
CA ILE A 266 18.16 9.39 1.69
C ILE A 266 19.06 9.51 0.47
N VAL A 267 20.36 9.61 0.68
CA VAL A 267 21.36 9.73 -0.39
C VAL A 267 22.35 8.58 -0.33
N ALA A 268 22.96 8.22 -1.46
CA ALA A 268 24.03 7.23 -1.47
C ALA A 268 25.21 7.74 -0.63
N LYS A 269 25.80 6.86 0.17
CA LYS A 269 27.03 7.18 0.90
C LYS A 269 28.20 7.12 -0.08
N GLU A 270 28.91 8.23 -0.25
CA GLU A 270 30.17 8.24 -1.00
C GLU A 270 31.15 7.26 -0.33
N SER A 271 31.58 6.26 -1.10
CA SER A 271 32.54 5.23 -0.67
C SER A 271 33.96 5.63 -1.03
#